data_AF-A0A8S3RQA3-F1
#
_entry.id   AF-A0A8S3RQA3-F1
#
_cell.length_a   1.000
_cell.length_b   1.000
_cell.length_c   1.000
_cell.angle_alpha   90.00
_cell.angle_beta   90.00
_cell.angle_gamma   90.00
#
_symmetry.space_group_name_H-M   'P 1'
#
loop_
_entity.id
_entity.type
_entity.pdbx_description
1 polymer ?
#
loop_
_entity_poly.entity_id
_entity_poly.type
_entity_poly.pdbx_seq_one_letter_code
_entity_poly.pdbx_strand_id
1 'polypeptide(L)'
;MCNTCNVLVCTSCVAGKHNKHEFSKLVDAIAQLRGENEKQIYDKINEANQNITEIEDSLTSFDNDVESVIQAVTDQSNMIKCMVDKGVAQMIALVNSQSTKEKDKIMKSLSAAKSVLVAGQNIDRKRLDLDKTRPDETMVQKVNKMKEKIIKLHIDPLPEFPKISFNSKAVTEDDISKLIGSHTLR
;
A
#
# COMPACT_ATOMS: atom_id res chain seq x y z
N MET A 1 56.45 53.58 19.46
CA MET A 1 56.50 52.28 18.74
C MET A 1 57.27 52.49 17.45
N CYS A 2 58.24 51.65 17.13
CA CYS A 2 58.93 51.69 15.84
C CYS A 2 58.03 51.02 14.81
N ASN A 3 57.46 51.77 13.87
CA ASN A 3 56.54 51.25 12.86
C ASN A 3 57.26 50.36 11.86
N THR A 4 58.50 50.74 11.50
CA THR A 4 59.35 49.98 10.58
C THR A 4 59.66 48.57 11.07
N CYS A 5 59.81 48.40 12.39
CA CYS A 5 60.15 47.11 13.01
C CYS A 5 58.96 46.46 13.74
N ASN A 6 57.81 47.14 13.80
CA ASN A 6 56.62 46.74 14.55
C ASN A 6 56.89 46.36 16.03
N VAL A 7 57.76 47.10 16.73
CA VAL A 7 58.16 46.80 18.13
C VAL A 7 58.16 48.03 19.05
N LEU A 8 57.99 47.77 20.34
CA LEU A 8 58.18 48.78 21.39
C LEU A 8 59.66 49.02 21.62
N VAL A 9 60.06 50.28 21.63
CA VAL A 9 61.46 50.69 21.81
C VAL A 9 61.54 51.86 22.77
N CYS A 10 62.56 51.88 23.63
CA CYS A 10 62.85 53.01 24.51
C CYS A 10 63.53 54.15 23.73
N THR A 11 63.60 55.34 24.34
CA THR A 11 64.22 56.54 23.75
C THR A 11 65.68 56.32 23.34
N SER A 12 66.45 55.53 24.09
CA SER A 12 67.84 55.19 23.75
C SER A 12 67.93 54.36 22.47
N CYS A 13 67.00 53.42 22.25
CA CYS A 13 66.95 52.60 21.04
C CYS A 13 66.54 53.40 19.79
N VAL A 14 65.71 54.43 19.96
CA VAL A 14 65.32 55.37 18.89
C VAL A 14 66.54 56.12 18.35
N ALA A 15 67.42 56.61 19.24
CA ALA A 15 68.64 57.32 18.85
C ALA A 15 69.74 56.39 18.29
N GLY A 16 69.67 55.08 18.59
CA GLY A 16 70.65 54.08 18.18
C GLY A 16 70.18 53.21 17.02
N LYS A 17 69.78 51.97 17.35
CA LYS A 17 69.46 50.92 16.37
C LYS A 17 68.26 51.23 15.46
N HIS A 18 67.36 52.11 15.88
CA HIS A 18 66.17 52.49 15.12
C HIS A 18 66.27 53.94 14.61
N ASN A 19 67.48 54.49 14.52
CA ASN A 19 67.68 55.83 13.99
C ASN A 19 67.16 55.91 12.55
N LYS A 20 66.41 56.97 12.24
CA LYS A 20 65.69 57.19 10.97
C LYS A 20 64.51 56.25 10.68
N HIS A 21 64.11 55.38 11.61
CA HIS A 21 62.87 54.63 11.46
C HIS A 21 61.65 55.52 11.71
N GLU A 22 60.49 55.09 11.24
CA GLU A 22 59.24 55.78 11.48
C GLU A 22 58.65 55.38 12.84
N PHE A 23 58.10 56.35 13.58
CA PHE A 23 57.61 56.14 14.94
C PHE A 23 56.20 56.66 15.14
N SER A 24 55.35 55.84 15.74
CA SER A 24 54.06 56.26 16.30
C SER A 24 54.15 56.41 17.81
N LYS A 25 53.32 57.29 18.37
CA LYS A 25 53.03 57.22 19.81
C LYS A 25 52.36 55.88 20.10
N LEU A 26 52.74 55.29 21.23
CA LEU A 26 52.20 53.99 21.65
C LEU A 26 50.67 54.02 21.79
N VAL A 27 50.14 55.11 22.34
CA VAL A 27 48.71 55.31 22.55
C VAL A 27 47.94 55.28 21.23
N ASP A 28 48.45 55.96 20.21
CA ASP A 28 47.80 56.05 18.90
C ASP A 28 47.81 54.70 18.17
N ALA A 29 48.93 53.98 18.21
CA ALA A 29 49.04 52.64 17.62
C ALA A 29 48.13 51.61 18.32
N ILE A 30 48.01 51.66 19.65
CA ILE A 30 47.09 50.80 20.40
C ILE A 30 45.64 51.14 20.08
N ALA A 31 45.29 52.43 19.97
CA ALA A 31 43.94 52.87 19.63
C ALA A 31 43.53 52.41 18.23
N GLN A 32 44.45 52.53 17.25
CA GLN A 32 44.23 52.03 15.89
C GLN A 32 44.01 50.51 15.87
N LEU A 33 44.91 49.74 16.48
CA LEU A 33 44.77 48.27 16.54
C LEU A 33 43.48 47.82 17.24
N ARG A 34 43.05 48.54 18.30
CA ARG A 34 41.76 48.26 18.96
C ARG A 34 40.59 48.50 18.01
N GLY A 35 40.57 49.62 17.29
CA GLY A 35 39.50 49.93 16.34
C GLY A 35 39.44 48.94 15.18
N GLU A 36 40.60 48.54 14.64
CA GLU A 36 40.68 47.52 13.59
C GLU A 36 40.19 46.15 14.08
N ASN A 37 40.61 45.72 15.26
CA ASN A 37 40.16 44.46 15.85
C ASN A 37 38.67 44.47 16.16
N GLU A 38 38.15 45.57 16.73
CA GLU A 38 36.73 45.71 17.05
C GLU A 38 35.87 45.62 15.79
N LYS A 39 36.30 46.28 14.70
CA LYS A 39 35.64 46.18 13.40
C LYS A 39 35.67 44.75 12.85
N GLN A 40 36.84 44.10 12.86
CA GLN A 40 36.95 42.71 12.36
C GLN A 40 36.09 41.73 13.16
N ILE A 41 36.04 41.89 14.48
CA ILE A 41 35.19 41.08 15.36
C ILE A 41 33.71 41.31 14.99
N TYR A 42 33.29 42.56 14.81
CA TYR A 42 31.92 42.89 14.45
C TYR A 42 31.53 42.32 13.08
N ASP A 43 32.39 42.47 12.07
CA ASP A 43 32.17 41.91 10.73
C ASP A 43 32.04 40.38 10.78
N LYS A 44 32.89 39.71 11.57
CA LYS A 44 32.86 38.25 11.73
C LYS A 44 31.63 37.75 12.48
N ILE A 45 31.18 38.48 13.50
CA ILE A 45 29.93 38.17 14.21
C ILE A 45 28.73 38.30 13.28
N ASN A 46 28.69 39.35 12.44
CA ASN A 46 27.61 39.53 11.48
C ASN A 46 27.59 38.44 10.41
N GLU A 47 28.75 38.08 9.86
CA GLU A 47 28.89 36.96 8.92
C GLU A 47 28.41 35.63 9.54
N ALA A 48 28.80 35.36 10.79
CA ALA A 48 28.37 34.17 11.50
C ALA A 48 26.85 34.16 11.74
N ASN A 49 26.26 35.29 12.16
CA ASN A 49 24.81 35.40 12.36
C ASN A 49 24.04 35.16 11.06
N GLN A 50 24.50 35.72 9.95
CA GLN A 50 23.86 35.51 8.65
C GLN A 50 23.92 34.02 8.24
N ASN A 51 25.09 33.38 8.37
CA ASN A 51 25.23 31.96 8.08
C ASN A 51 24.33 31.10 8.97
N ILE A 52 24.16 31.46 10.25
CA ILE A 52 23.25 30.75 11.17
C ILE A 52 21.81 30.86 10.65
N THR A 53 21.35 32.05 10.29
CA THR A 53 20.00 32.24 9.73
C THR A 53 19.78 31.43 8.45
N GLU A 54 20.75 31.42 7.52
CA GLU A 54 20.65 30.65 6.29
C GLU A 54 20.59 29.13 6.54
N ILE A 55 21.31 28.63 7.57
CA ILE A 55 21.24 27.23 8.00
C ILE A 55 19.88 26.91 8.63
N GLU A 56 19.36 27.78 9.49
CA GLU A 56 18.05 27.60 10.13
C GLU A 56 16.91 27.58 9.08
N ASP A 57 16.96 28.49 8.10
CA ASP A 57 16.02 28.52 6.98
C ASP A 57 16.11 27.25 6.12
N SER A 58 17.34 26.79 5.83
CA SER A 58 17.57 25.57 5.05
C SER A 58 17.07 24.32 5.79
N LEU A 59 17.27 24.25 7.11
CA LEU A 59 16.77 23.15 7.93
C LEU A 59 15.24 23.10 7.93
N THR A 60 14.61 24.27 8.06
CA THR A 60 13.15 24.41 8.00
C THR A 60 12.61 23.99 6.64
N SER A 61 13.28 24.40 5.54
CA SER A 61 12.91 23.97 4.19
C SER A 61 13.06 22.45 4.01
N PHE A 62 14.13 21.86 4.53
CA PHE A 62 14.35 20.43 4.47
C PHE A 62 13.27 19.64 5.23
N ASP A 63 12.90 20.07 6.43
CA ASP A 63 11.83 19.43 7.20
C ASP A 63 10.48 19.49 6.46
N ASN A 64 10.15 20.63 5.85
CA ASN A 64 8.95 20.77 5.02
C ASN A 64 8.97 19.84 3.80
N ASP A 65 10.13 19.70 3.14
CA ASP A 65 10.28 18.78 1.99
C ASP A 65 10.10 17.32 2.43
N VAL A 66 10.65 16.94 3.59
CA VAL A 66 10.48 15.60 4.17
C VAL A 66 9.01 15.33 4.47
N GLU A 67 8.31 16.25 5.13
CA GLU A 67 6.88 16.12 5.42
C GLU A 67 6.04 16.00 4.14
N SER A 68 6.36 16.80 3.12
CA SER A 68 5.70 16.74 1.81
C SER A 68 5.86 15.38 1.13
N VAL A 69 7.08 14.80 1.16
CA VAL A 69 7.33 13.46 0.63
C VAL A 69 6.58 12.39 1.42
N ILE A 70 6.57 12.47 2.76
CA ILE A 70 5.81 11.54 3.61
C ILE A 70 4.32 11.57 3.27
N GLN A 71 3.76 12.77 3.09
CA GLN A 71 2.35 12.94 2.75
C GLN A 71 2.04 12.34 1.37
N ALA A 72 2.87 12.63 0.36
CA ALA A 72 2.69 12.09 -0.99
C ALA A 72 2.73 10.55 -1.02
N VAL A 73 3.70 9.94 -0.31
CA VAL A 73 3.81 8.49 -0.18
C VAL A 73 2.57 7.90 0.51
N THR A 74 2.09 8.56 1.56
CA THR A 74 0.90 8.14 2.31
C THR A 74 -0.35 8.16 1.44
N ASP A 75 -0.55 9.23 0.67
CA ASP A 75 -1.69 9.37 -0.23
C ASP A 75 -1.69 8.31 -1.33
N GLN A 76 -0.52 8.06 -1.94
CA GLN A 76 -0.37 7.03 -2.95
C GLN A 76 -0.63 5.62 -2.38
N SER A 77 -0.14 5.33 -1.18
CA SER A 77 -0.42 4.08 -0.47
C SER A 77 -1.92 3.87 -0.23
N ASN A 78 -2.63 4.92 0.20
CA ASN A 78 -4.08 4.88 0.40
C ASN A 78 -4.85 4.63 -0.89
N MET A 79 -4.43 5.24 -2.01
CA MET A 79 -5.04 4.99 -3.32
C MET A 79 -4.86 3.53 -3.76
N ILE A 80 -3.65 2.98 -3.63
CA ILE A 80 -3.35 1.59 -3.98
C ILE A 80 -4.20 0.64 -3.13
N LYS A 81 -4.28 0.89 -1.82
CA LYS A 81 -5.11 0.09 -0.89
C LYS A 81 -6.57 0.06 -1.35
N CYS A 82 -7.16 1.22 -1.66
CA CYS A 82 -8.53 1.30 -2.17
C CYS A 82 -8.73 0.51 -3.47
N MET A 83 -7.76 0.55 -4.40
CA MET A 83 -7.82 -0.22 -5.64
C MET A 83 -7.75 -1.74 -5.39
N VAL A 84 -6.86 -2.17 -4.49
CA VAL A 84 -6.72 -3.57 -4.09
C VAL A 84 -8.01 -4.07 -3.43
N ASP A 85 -8.55 -3.33 -2.46
CA ASP A 85 -9.78 -3.68 -1.75
C ASP A 85 -10.96 -3.82 -2.73
N LYS A 86 -11.08 -2.91 -3.70
CA LYS A 86 -12.09 -3.01 -4.76
C LYS A 86 -11.90 -4.25 -5.63
N GLY A 87 -10.66 -4.57 -6.03
CA GLY A 87 -10.35 -5.77 -6.80
C GLY A 87 -10.69 -7.06 -6.06
N VAL A 88 -10.35 -7.13 -4.76
CA VAL A 88 -10.70 -8.26 -3.88
C VAL A 88 -12.22 -8.40 -3.76
N ALA A 89 -12.93 -7.31 -3.51
CA ALA A 89 -14.39 -7.33 -3.42
C ALA A 89 -15.05 -7.83 -4.71
N GLN A 90 -14.54 -7.41 -5.88
CA GLN A 90 -15.01 -7.89 -7.17
C GLN A 90 -14.75 -9.39 -7.36
N MET A 91 -13.57 -9.88 -7.00
CA MET A 91 -13.25 -11.31 -7.08
C MET A 91 -14.16 -12.15 -6.17
N ILE A 92 -14.40 -11.71 -4.93
CA ILE A 92 -15.33 -12.36 -4.00
C ILE A 92 -16.75 -12.38 -4.59
N ALA A 93 -17.22 -11.26 -5.14
CA ALA A 93 -18.54 -11.16 -5.76
C ALA A 93 -18.70 -12.12 -6.95
N LEU A 94 -17.66 -12.25 -7.79
CA LEU A 94 -17.66 -13.20 -8.91
C LEU A 94 -17.76 -14.65 -8.43
N VAL A 95 -16.96 -15.04 -7.41
CA VAL A 95 -17.01 -16.38 -6.83
C VAL A 95 -18.39 -16.66 -6.23
N ASN A 96 -18.98 -15.72 -5.49
CA ASN A 96 -20.32 -15.87 -4.91
C ASN A 96 -21.42 -15.97 -5.97
N SER A 97 -21.33 -15.19 -7.05
CA SER A 97 -22.27 -15.25 -8.17
C SER A 97 -22.21 -16.61 -8.85
N GLN A 98 -21.00 -17.12 -9.12
CA GLN A 98 -20.82 -18.43 -9.73
C GLN A 98 -21.31 -19.55 -8.80
N SER A 99 -20.98 -19.48 -7.51
CA SER A 99 -21.45 -20.43 -6.49
C SER A 99 -22.98 -20.49 -6.44
N THR A 100 -23.66 -19.34 -6.45
CA THR A 100 -25.13 -19.26 -6.48
C THR A 100 -25.70 -19.92 -7.73
N LYS A 101 -25.15 -19.63 -8.91
CA LYS A 101 -25.60 -20.23 -10.18
C LYS A 101 -25.47 -21.74 -10.19
N GLU A 102 -24.34 -22.27 -9.71
CA GLU A 102 -24.11 -23.72 -9.66
C GLU A 102 -25.02 -24.39 -8.61
N LYS A 103 -25.20 -23.77 -7.44
CA LYS A 103 -26.14 -24.25 -6.42
C LYS A 103 -27.57 -24.32 -6.95
N ASP A 104 -28.02 -23.33 -7.73
CA ASP A 104 -29.35 -23.33 -8.33
C ASP A 104 -29.54 -24.48 -9.32
N LYS A 105 -28.53 -24.81 -10.14
CA LYS A 105 -28.58 -25.97 -11.05
C LYS A 105 -28.70 -27.28 -10.27
N ILE A 106 -27.92 -27.42 -9.20
CA ILE A 106 -27.96 -28.60 -8.32
C ILE A 106 -29.33 -28.71 -7.65
N MET A 107 -29.87 -27.60 -7.13
CA MET A 107 -31.19 -27.60 -6.49
C MET A 107 -32.32 -27.97 -7.46
N LYS A 108 -32.26 -27.52 -8.72
CA LYS A 108 -33.20 -27.93 -9.77
C LYS A 108 -33.10 -29.42 -10.10
N SER A 109 -31.89 -29.94 -10.20
CA SER A 109 -31.66 -31.37 -10.44
C SER A 109 -32.18 -32.22 -9.28
N LEU A 110 -31.94 -31.77 -8.04
CA LEU A 110 -32.44 -32.42 -6.82
C LEU A 110 -33.96 -32.41 -6.75
N SER A 111 -34.63 -31.30 -7.09
CA SER A 111 -36.09 -31.22 -7.07
C SER A 111 -36.73 -32.12 -8.13
N ALA A 112 -36.14 -32.18 -9.33
CA ALA A 112 -36.56 -33.11 -10.38
C ALA A 112 -36.43 -34.57 -9.92
N ALA A 113 -35.27 -34.97 -9.39
CA ALA A 113 -35.05 -36.33 -8.88
C ALA A 113 -36.03 -36.70 -7.74
N LYS A 114 -36.30 -35.77 -6.82
CA LYS A 114 -37.30 -35.97 -5.75
C LYS A 114 -38.70 -36.18 -6.31
N SER A 115 -39.09 -35.42 -7.33
CA SER A 115 -40.40 -35.58 -7.99
C SER A 115 -40.54 -36.97 -8.61
N VAL A 116 -39.51 -37.45 -9.30
CA VAL A 116 -39.47 -38.79 -9.90
C VAL A 116 -39.53 -39.87 -8.83
N LEU A 117 -38.81 -39.70 -7.72
CA LEU A 117 -38.88 -40.62 -6.57
C LEU A 117 -40.30 -40.73 -6.01
N VAL A 118 -40.97 -39.60 -5.77
CA VAL A 118 -42.36 -39.59 -5.27
C VAL A 118 -43.31 -40.26 -6.27
N ALA A 119 -43.14 -40.00 -7.57
CA ALA A 119 -43.92 -40.66 -8.61
C ALA A 119 -43.71 -42.18 -8.61
N GLY A 120 -42.45 -42.64 -8.48
CA GLY A 120 -42.11 -44.06 -8.34
C GLY A 120 -42.73 -44.70 -7.09
N GLN A 121 -42.63 -44.05 -5.94
CA GLN A 121 -43.25 -44.51 -4.69
C GLN A 121 -44.78 -44.61 -4.77
N ASN A 122 -45.43 -43.70 -5.50
CA ASN A 122 -46.87 -43.75 -5.76
C ASN A 122 -47.25 -44.94 -6.65
N ILE A 123 -46.42 -45.25 -7.65
CA ILE A 123 -46.59 -46.40 -8.54
C ILE A 123 -46.43 -47.69 -7.75
N ASP A 124 -45.38 -47.81 -6.93
CA ASP A 124 -45.13 -49.02 -6.14
C ASP A 124 -46.25 -49.29 -5.11
N ARG A 125 -46.77 -48.25 -4.44
CA ARG A 125 -47.97 -48.39 -3.60
C ARG A 125 -49.17 -48.96 -4.36
N LYS A 126 -49.45 -48.44 -5.55
CA LYS A 126 -50.57 -48.94 -6.38
C LYS A 126 -50.34 -50.37 -6.86
N ARG A 127 -49.09 -50.76 -7.12
CA ARG A 127 -48.72 -52.14 -7.43
C ARG A 127 -49.03 -53.05 -6.24
N LEU A 128 -48.59 -52.69 -5.03
CA LEU A 128 -48.86 -53.45 -3.81
C LEU A 128 -50.36 -53.58 -3.50
N ASP A 129 -51.16 -52.56 -3.80
CA ASP A 129 -52.62 -52.62 -3.66
C ASP A 129 -53.25 -53.59 -4.67
N LEU A 130 -52.75 -53.61 -5.92
CA LEU A 130 -53.21 -54.56 -6.94
C LEU A 130 -52.84 -56.01 -6.58
N ASP A 131 -51.65 -56.26 -6.03
CA ASP A 131 -51.21 -57.59 -5.61
C ASP A 131 -52.15 -58.21 -4.56
N LYS A 132 -52.92 -57.38 -3.83
CA LYS A 132 -53.94 -57.82 -2.85
C LYS A 132 -55.33 -58.03 -3.44
N THR A 133 -55.57 -57.63 -4.70
CA THR A 133 -56.89 -57.76 -5.36
C THR A 133 -57.00 -59.07 -6.15
N ARG A 134 -58.22 -59.63 -6.21
CA ARG A 134 -58.48 -60.87 -6.98
C ARG A 134 -58.33 -60.59 -8.49
N PRO A 135 -57.68 -61.48 -9.26
CA PRO A 135 -57.54 -61.34 -10.70
C PRO A 135 -58.88 -61.21 -11.43
N ASP A 136 -59.01 -60.15 -12.24
CA ASP A 136 -60.13 -59.92 -13.16
C ASP A 136 -59.62 -59.38 -14.52
N GLU A 137 -60.50 -59.31 -15.51
CA GLU A 137 -60.17 -58.83 -16.87
C GLU A 137 -59.69 -57.36 -16.90
N THR A 138 -60.03 -56.56 -15.87
CA THR A 138 -59.62 -55.16 -15.76
C THR A 138 -58.19 -55.01 -15.21
N MET A 139 -57.65 -56.02 -14.54
CA MET A 139 -56.29 -55.98 -13.98
C MET A 139 -55.23 -55.85 -15.07
N VAL A 140 -55.40 -56.52 -16.20
CA VAL A 140 -54.46 -56.43 -17.34
C VAL A 140 -54.33 -54.98 -17.83
N GLN A 141 -55.45 -54.26 -17.92
CA GLN A 141 -55.46 -52.84 -18.31
C GLN A 141 -54.78 -51.95 -17.25
N LYS A 142 -55.02 -52.21 -15.95
CA LYS A 142 -54.41 -51.46 -14.84
C LYS A 142 -52.89 -51.65 -14.79
N VAL A 143 -52.41 -52.87 -15.02
CA VAL A 143 -50.97 -53.20 -15.08
C VAL A 143 -50.31 -52.54 -16.29
N ASN A 144 -50.92 -52.61 -17.48
CA ASN A 144 -50.39 -51.95 -18.68
C ASN A 144 -50.30 -50.43 -18.50
N LYS A 145 -51.32 -49.79 -17.91
CA LYS A 145 -51.30 -48.36 -17.58
C LYS A 145 -50.20 -48.00 -16.58
N MET A 146 -49.84 -48.92 -15.68
CA MET A 146 -48.74 -48.73 -14.73
C MET A 146 -47.39 -48.85 -15.43
N LYS A 147 -47.23 -49.84 -16.30
CA LYS A 147 -46.03 -50.02 -17.14
C LYS A 147 -45.72 -48.78 -17.97
N GLU A 148 -46.74 -48.18 -18.59
CA GLU A 148 -46.58 -46.92 -19.33
C GLU A 148 -46.10 -45.75 -18.46
N LYS A 149 -46.55 -45.68 -17.20
CA LYS A 149 -46.09 -44.65 -16.26
C LYS A 149 -44.65 -44.88 -15.79
N ILE A 150 -44.25 -46.14 -15.61
CA ILE A 150 -42.88 -46.50 -15.24
C ILE A 150 -41.90 -46.12 -16.34
N ILE A 151 -42.22 -46.41 -17.60
CA ILE A 151 -41.38 -46.06 -18.76
C ILE A 151 -41.15 -44.54 -18.85
N LYS A 152 -42.08 -43.73 -18.34
CA LYS A 152 -41.97 -42.27 -18.30
C LYS A 152 -41.17 -41.73 -17.11
N LEU A 153 -40.80 -42.56 -16.13
CA LEU A 153 -39.90 -42.14 -15.06
C LEU A 153 -38.48 -42.04 -15.62
N HIS A 154 -37.97 -40.82 -15.70
CA HIS A 154 -36.62 -40.53 -16.12
C HIS A 154 -35.94 -39.63 -15.10
N ILE A 155 -34.70 -39.96 -14.73
CA ILE A 155 -33.85 -39.12 -13.88
C ILE A 155 -32.64 -38.75 -14.73
N ASP A 156 -32.47 -37.46 -14.99
CA ASP A 156 -31.27 -36.94 -15.64
C ASP A 156 -30.04 -37.20 -14.75
N PRO A 157 -28.88 -37.51 -15.33
CA PRO A 157 -27.64 -37.64 -14.56
C PRO A 157 -27.30 -36.35 -13.82
N LEU A 158 -26.70 -36.49 -12.64
CA LEU A 158 -26.21 -35.35 -11.86
C LEU A 158 -25.21 -34.52 -12.69
N PRO A 159 -25.31 -33.19 -12.67
CA PRO A 159 -24.29 -32.35 -13.30
C PRO A 159 -22.93 -32.56 -12.63
N GLU A 160 -21.86 -32.49 -13.41
CA GLU A 160 -20.49 -32.51 -12.86
C GLU A 160 -20.26 -31.30 -11.95
N PHE A 161 -19.60 -31.53 -10.82
CA PHE A 161 -19.31 -30.47 -9.86
C PHE A 161 -18.02 -29.74 -10.25
N PRO A 162 -18.07 -28.41 -10.46
CA PRO A 162 -16.87 -27.65 -10.73
C PRO A 162 -15.97 -27.63 -9.48
N LYS A 163 -14.70 -28.01 -9.66
CA LYS A 163 -13.67 -27.88 -8.61
C LYS A 163 -13.23 -26.42 -8.54
N ILE A 164 -13.42 -25.79 -7.39
CA ILE A 164 -12.92 -24.43 -7.15
C ILE A 164 -11.47 -24.51 -6.68
N SER A 165 -10.57 -23.82 -7.35
CA SER A 165 -9.16 -23.68 -6.96
C SER A 165 -8.73 -22.23 -7.05
N PHE A 166 -7.98 -21.76 -6.04
CA PHE A 166 -7.33 -20.46 -6.05
C PHE A 166 -5.83 -20.66 -6.23
N ASN A 167 -5.26 -20.03 -7.26
CA ASN A 167 -3.82 -20.03 -7.50
C ASN A 167 -3.30 -18.62 -7.23
N SER A 168 -2.59 -18.44 -6.13
CA SER A 168 -1.96 -17.15 -5.84
C SER A 168 -0.79 -16.90 -6.77
N LYS A 169 -0.61 -15.64 -7.16
CA LYS A 169 0.63 -15.16 -7.75
C LYS A 169 1.51 -14.63 -6.62
N ALA A 170 2.80 -14.99 -6.62
CA ALA A 170 3.76 -14.39 -5.71
C ALA A 170 3.92 -12.89 -6.05
N VAL A 171 3.93 -12.04 -5.03
CA VAL A 171 4.20 -10.61 -5.14
C VAL A 171 5.53 -10.34 -4.45
N THR A 172 6.46 -9.70 -5.14
CA THR A 172 7.79 -9.38 -4.61
C THR A 172 7.84 -7.95 -4.04
N GLU A 173 8.86 -7.64 -3.23
CA GLU A 173 9.07 -6.26 -2.76
C GLU A 173 9.25 -5.27 -3.92
N ASP A 174 9.94 -5.67 -5.00
CA ASP A 174 10.14 -4.84 -6.19
C ASP A 174 8.81 -4.47 -6.88
N ASP A 175 7.85 -5.41 -6.90
CA ASP A 175 6.50 -5.14 -7.42
C ASP A 175 5.78 -4.07 -6.58
N ILE A 176 5.97 -4.09 -5.26
CA ILE A 176 5.37 -3.12 -4.33
C ILE A 176 6.05 -1.76 -4.46
N SER A 177 7.38 -1.71 -4.52
CA SER A 177 8.15 -0.48 -4.69
C SER A 177 7.79 0.24 -5.99
N LYS A 178 7.58 -0.49 -7.10
CA LYS A 178 7.13 0.10 -8.38
C LYS A 178 5.75 0.77 -8.29
N LEU A 179 4.87 0.27 -7.42
CA LEU A 179 3.54 0.83 -7.24
C LEU A 179 3.56 2.12 -6.41
N ILE A 180 4.40 2.17 -5.38
CA ILE A 180 4.54 3.33 -4.49
C ILE A 180 5.46 4.41 -5.10
N GLY A 181 6.36 4.01 -6.01
CA GLY A 181 7.31 4.89 -6.69
C GLY A 181 8.71 4.83 -6.07
N SER A 182 9.69 5.49 -6.73
CA SER A 182 11.06 5.61 -6.24
C SER A 182 11.35 7.04 -5.80
N HIS A 183 11.94 7.21 -4.62
CA HIS A 183 12.46 8.51 -4.19
C HIS A 183 13.97 8.56 -4.41
N THR A 184 14.47 9.67 -4.94
CA THR A 184 15.90 9.96 -5.04
C THR A 184 16.17 11.24 -4.26
N LEU A 185 17.05 11.16 -3.26
CA LEU A 185 17.70 12.35 -2.70
C LEU A 185 18.60 12.93 -3.80
N ARG A 186 18.37 14.18 -4.18
CA ARG A 186 19.22 14.89 -5.14
C ARG A 186 20.35 15.60 -4.43
#